data_AF-A0AAD3RR36-F1
#
_entry.id   AF-A0AAD3RR36-F1
#
_cell.length_a   1.000
_cell.length_b   1.000
_cell.length_c   1.000
_cell.angle_alpha   90.00
_cell.angle_beta   90.00
_cell.angle_gamma   90.00
#
_symmetry.space_group_name_H-M   'P 1'
#
loop_
_entity.id
_entity.type
_entity.pdbx_description
1 polymer ?
#
loop_
_entity_poly.entity_id
_entity_poly.type
_entity_poly.pdbx_seq_one_letter_code
_entity_poly.pdbx_strand_id
1 'polypeptide(L)'
;MANACSLLSISPQVQGSNPRMNIYLARLICKSSWCLVTPPVLLLHTISRKGGREQQFYLWFDPTADFHTYSLLWNPQQIMFSVDGTPVRVFKNSEDLGVAYPKNQAMRIYSSLWNADNWATRGGAVKIDWSKSPFVASYGNFKAETCSASSDCSVNSWYGAEALESSEQQKLEWVRENYMIYNYCSDSKRFPQGFPAECTR
;
A
#
# COMPACT_ATOMS: atom_id res chain seq x y z
N MET A 1 -13.55 -6.32 -20.26
CA MET A 1 -12.37 -5.74 -19.57
C MET A 1 -12.23 -6.44 -18.23
N ALA A 2 -11.04 -6.90 -17.86
CA ALA A 2 -10.89 -7.65 -16.60
C ALA A 2 -10.58 -6.68 -15.46
N ASN A 3 -11.58 -6.38 -14.61
CA ASN A 3 -11.46 -5.51 -13.45
C ASN A 3 -11.50 -6.37 -12.18
N ALA A 4 -10.41 -7.08 -11.89
CA ALA A 4 -10.25 -7.78 -10.61
C ALA A 4 -9.22 -7.03 -9.77
N CYS A 5 -9.50 -6.83 -8.48
CA CYS A 5 -8.55 -6.25 -7.53
C CYS A 5 -7.87 -7.35 -6.74
N SER A 6 -6.54 -7.41 -6.85
CA SER A 6 -5.71 -8.19 -5.93
C SER A 6 -5.39 -7.32 -4.72
N LEU A 7 -5.55 -7.89 -3.53
CA LEU A 7 -5.29 -7.24 -2.25
C LEU A 7 -4.28 -8.09 -1.46
N LEU A 8 -3.18 -7.47 -1.05
CA LEU A 8 -2.33 -7.94 0.03
C LEU A 8 -2.58 -7.04 1.25
N SER A 9 -3.22 -7.58 2.29
CA SER A 9 -3.62 -6.85 3.49
C SER A 9 -2.89 -7.37 4.72
N ILE A 10 -2.43 -6.47 5.57
CA ILE A 10 -1.95 -6.77 6.91
C ILE A 10 -2.95 -6.16 7.89
N SER A 11 -3.72 -7.02 8.53
CA SER A 11 -4.88 -6.65 9.36
C SER A 11 -4.81 -7.29 10.74
N PRO A 12 -5.42 -6.71 11.78
CA PRO A 12 -5.38 -7.29 13.11
C PRO A 12 -6.18 -8.60 13.18
N GLN A 13 -5.84 -9.45 14.16
CA GLN A 13 -6.54 -10.73 14.34
C GLN A 13 -7.99 -10.60 14.80
N VAL A 14 -8.36 -9.48 15.42
CA VAL A 14 -9.72 -9.24 15.91
C VAL A 14 -10.52 -8.49 14.84
N GLN A 15 -11.54 -9.15 14.31
CA GLN A 15 -12.46 -8.58 13.32
C GLN A 15 -13.18 -7.34 13.90
N GLY A 16 -13.14 -6.22 13.18
CA GLY A 16 -13.68 -4.93 13.65
C GLY A 16 -12.68 -4.06 14.43
N SER A 17 -11.50 -4.59 14.76
CA SER A 17 -10.43 -3.79 15.37
C SER A 17 -9.62 -3.04 14.31
N ASN A 18 -9.13 -1.87 14.70
CA ASN A 18 -8.18 -1.04 13.95
C ASN A 18 -6.85 -1.13 14.66
N PRO A 19 -5.72 -1.23 13.93
CA PRO A 19 -5.51 -0.61 12.61
C PRO A 19 -5.24 -1.58 11.44
N ARG A 20 -5.43 -1.17 10.17
CA ARG A 20 -5.12 -1.98 8.97
C ARG A 20 -4.07 -1.32 8.06
N MET A 21 -3.15 -2.11 7.54
CA MET A 21 -2.15 -1.72 6.53
C MET A 21 -2.43 -2.50 5.25
N ASN A 22 -2.64 -1.83 4.12
CA ASN A 22 -3.07 -2.51 2.91
C ASN A 22 -2.28 -2.06 1.68
N ILE A 23 -1.96 -3.04 0.84
CA ILE A 23 -1.47 -2.88 -0.52
C ILE A 23 -2.57 -3.40 -1.45
N TYR A 24 -3.12 -2.51 -2.28
CA TYR A 24 -4.09 -2.87 -3.31
C TYR A 24 -3.45 -2.71 -4.68
N LEU A 25 -3.49 -3.77 -5.47
CA LEU A 25 -3.20 -3.71 -6.90
C LEU A 25 -4.53 -3.67 -7.63
N ALA A 26 -4.87 -2.49 -8.15
CA ALA A 26 -6.04 -2.28 -8.98
C ALA A 26 -5.60 -2.22 -10.44
N ARG A 27 -6.04 -3.19 -11.24
CA ARG A 27 -5.71 -3.21 -12.67
C ARG A 27 -6.85 -2.64 -13.51
N LEU A 28 -6.48 -1.75 -14.43
CA LEU A 28 -7.24 -1.39 -15.62
C LEU A 28 -6.78 -2.33 -16.75
N ILE A 29 -7.40 -3.50 -16.95
CA ILE A 29 -7.06 -4.38 -18.09
C ILE A 29 -8.08 -4.23 -19.21
N CYS A 30 -7.63 -3.70 -20.34
CA CYS A 30 -8.37 -3.78 -21.59
C CYS A 30 -7.55 -4.62 -22.59
N LYS A 31 -8.11 -5.77 -23.01
CA LYS A 31 -7.50 -6.73 -23.96
C LYS A 31 -7.71 -6.30 -25.43
N SER A 32 -7.43 -5.05 -25.78
CA SER A 32 -7.37 -4.65 -27.19
C SER A 32 -6.08 -3.90 -27.45
N SER A 33 -5.54 -4.06 -28.66
CA SER A 33 -4.39 -3.30 -29.19
C SER A 33 -4.59 -1.78 -29.17
N TRP A 34 -5.80 -1.32 -28.84
CA TRP A 34 -6.20 0.08 -28.72
C TRP A 34 -6.22 0.59 -27.27
N CYS A 35 -5.94 -0.27 -26.28
CA CYS A 35 -5.96 0.07 -24.86
C CYS A 35 -4.56 0.00 -24.24
N LEU A 36 -3.63 0.82 -24.73
CA LEU A 36 -2.35 1.12 -24.09
C LEU A 36 -2.41 2.34 -23.14
N VAL A 37 -3.59 2.90 -22.89
CA VAL A 37 -3.68 4.32 -22.49
C VAL A 37 -3.72 4.54 -20.96
N THR A 38 -3.87 3.50 -20.12
CA THR A 38 -3.86 3.70 -18.65
C THR A 38 -2.94 2.70 -17.94
N PRO A 39 -1.86 3.17 -17.30
CA PRO A 39 -0.97 2.31 -16.54
C PRO A 39 -1.67 1.67 -15.33
N PRO A 40 -1.21 0.49 -14.88
CA PRO A 40 -1.70 -0.17 -13.66
C PRO A 40 -1.50 0.73 -12.43
N VAL A 41 -2.48 0.71 -11.51
CA VAL A 41 -2.47 1.57 -10.33
C VAL A 41 -2.17 0.73 -9.08
N LEU A 42 -1.13 1.14 -8.37
CA LEU A 42 -0.82 0.72 -7.02
C LEU A 42 -1.51 1.68 -6.04
N LEU A 43 -2.49 1.19 -5.29
CA LEU A 43 -3.12 1.92 -4.21
C LEU A 43 -2.55 1.44 -2.87
N LEU A 44 -1.90 2.35 -2.16
CA LEU A 44 -1.38 2.12 -0.83
C LEU A 44 -2.29 2.77 0.21
N HIS A 45 -2.57 2.05 1.29
CA HIS A 45 -3.38 2.55 2.39
C HIS A 45 -2.71 2.22 3.73
N THR A 46 -2.39 3.25 4.51
CA THR A 46 -1.90 3.08 5.89
C THR A 46 -2.87 3.67 6.89
N ILE A 47 -3.55 2.81 7.64
CA ILE A 47 -4.08 3.04 9.00
C ILE A 47 -4.81 4.36 9.23
N SER A 48 -6.13 4.31 9.38
CA SER A 48 -6.80 5.05 10.46
C SER A 48 -7.96 4.24 11.01
N ARG A 49 -8.44 4.59 12.21
CA ARG A 49 -9.70 4.05 12.73
C ARG A 49 -10.90 4.29 11.81
N LYS A 50 -10.78 5.25 10.89
CA LYS A 50 -11.78 5.81 9.98
C LYS A 50 -11.36 5.73 8.49
N GLY A 51 -10.27 5.03 8.13
CA GLY A 51 -9.67 5.08 6.78
C GLY A 51 -9.05 6.45 6.43
N GLY A 52 -8.91 6.79 5.15
CA GLY A 52 -8.62 8.19 4.76
C GLY A 52 -7.17 8.57 4.50
N ARG A 53 -6.28 7.59 4.43
CA ARG A 53 -4.85 7.81 4.19
C ARG A 53 -4.41 7.15 2.89
N GLU A 54 -5.23 7.24 1.85
CA GLU A 54 -4.93 6.64 0.56
C GLU A 54 -3.84 7.43 -0.18
N GLN A 55 -2.89 6.71 -0.77
CA GLN A 55 -1.99 7.24 -1.79
C GLN A 55 -2.04 6.30 -3.00
N GLN A 56 -2.06 6.86 -4.21
CA GLN A 56 -2.12 6.07 -5.45
C GLN A 56 -0.92 6.40 -6.31
N PHE A 57 -0.37 5.38 -6.95
CA PHE A 57 0.78 5.47 -7.84
C PHE A 57 0.52 4.68 -9.12
N TYR A 58 1.03 5.13 -10.25
CA TYR A 58 1.28 4.25 -11.38
C TYR A 58 2.49 3.37 -11.08
N LEU A 59 2.54 2.17 -11.64
CA LEU A 59 3.77 1.37 -11.62
C LEU A 59 4.62 1.74 -12.83
N TRP A 60 5.94 1.74 -12.65
CA TRP A 60 6.94 1.95 -13.71
C TRP A 60 7.22 0.69 -14.55
N PHE A 61 6.36 -0.32 -14.42
CA PHE A 61 6.43 -1.61 -15.10
C PHE A 61 5.03 -2.24 -15.25
N ASP A 62 4.90 -3.29 -16.06
CA ASP A 62 3.67 -4.09 -16.13
C ASP A 62 3.70 -5.21 -15.06
N PRO A 63 2.92 -5.12 -13.98
CA PRO A 63 2.91 -6.09 -12.88
C PRO A 63 2.29 -7.44 -13.27
N THR A 64 1.90 -7.62 -14.53
CA THR A 64 1.33 -8.87 -15.06
C THR A 64 2.24 -9.57 -16.05
N ALA A 65 3.35 -8.93 -16.43
CA ALA A 65 4.36 -9.52 -17.29
C ALA A 65 5.30 -10.45 -16.51
N ASP A 66 5.60 -10.14 -15.25
CA ASP A 66 6.48 -10.94 -14.38
C ASP A 66 6.14 -10.77 -12.89
N PHE A 67 6.79 -11.56 -12.03
CA PHE A 67 6.73 -11.41 -10.58
C PHE A 67 7.52 -10.19 -10.11
N HIS A 68 6.89 -9.41 -9.23
CA HIS A 68 7.50 -8.28 -8.53
C HIS A 68 7.41 -8.46 -7.02
N THR A 69 8.40 -7.94 -6.29
CA THR A 69 8.48 -8.03 -4.83
C THR A 69 7.77 -6.86 -4.18
N TYR A 70 6.66 -7.12 -3.49
CA TYR A 70 5.97 -6.15 -2.67
C TYR A 70 6.29 -6.37 -1.20
N SER A 71 6.92 -5.40 -0.55
CA SER A 71 7.42 -5.51 0.82
C SER A 71 6.71 -4.53 1.75
N LEU A 72 6.42 -4.99 2.98
CA LEU A 72 6.04 -4.15 4.11
C LEU A 72 7.10 -4.28 5.20
N LEU A 73 7.77 -3.16 5.51
CA LEU A 73 8.55 -3.01 6.73
C LEU A 73 7.68 -2.30 7.76
N TRP A 74 7.62 -2.86 8.97
CA TRP A 74 6.88 -2.28 10.08
C TRP A 74 7.69 -2.43 11.37
N ASN A 75 8.13 -1.30 11.91
CA ASN A 75 8.88 -1.23 13.16
C ASN A 75 8.30 -0.13 14.08
N PRO A 76 8.83 0.11 15.29
CA PRO A 76 8.30 1.16 16.19
C PRO A 76 8.37 2.59 15.64
N GLN A 77 9.18 2.83 14.61
CA GLN A 77 9.52 4.15 14.09
C GLN A 77 8.73 4.49 12.82
N GLN A 78 8.48 3.50 11.96
CA GLN A 78 7.83 3.71 10.68
C GLN A 78 7.24 2.44 10.05
N ILE A 79 6.30 2.66 9.15
CA ILE A 79 5.80 1.68 8.20
C ILE A 79 6.27 2.10 6.82
N MET A 80 6.99 1.22 6.12
CA MET A 80 7.47 1.45 4.76
C MET A 80 6.92 0.40 3.81
N PHE A 81 6.44 0.87 2.67
CA PHE A 81 6.02 0.06 1.53
C PHE A 81 7.06 0.18 0.43
N SER A 82 7.51 -0.95 -0.10
CA SER A 82 8.49 -0.99 -1.18
C SER A 82 8.06 -1.93 -2.29
N VAL A 83 8.46 -1.60 -3.51
CA VAL A 83 8.28 -2.40 -4.72
C VAL A 83 9.65 -2.64 -5.32
N ASP A 84 10.06 -3.91 -5.42
CA ASP A 84 11.40 -4.33 -5.86
C ASP A 84 12.54 -3.60 -5.12
N GLY A 85 12.36 -3.43 -3.81
CA GLY A 85 13.32 -2.72 -2.95
C GLY A 85 13.31 -1.19 -3.09
N THR A 86 12.45 -0.62 -3.94
CA THR A 86 12.28 0.84 -4.07
C THR A 86 11.17 1.32 -3.12
N PRO A 87 11.46 2.22 -2.16
CA PRO A 87 10.43 2.78 -1.29
C PRO A 87 9.40 3.57 -2.09
N VAL A 88 8.11 3.28 -1.86
CA VAL A 88 6.98 3.99 -2.50
C VAL A 88 6.23 4.84 -1.49
N ARG A 89 6.20 4.41 -0.23
CA ARG A 89 5.53 5.14 0.86
C ARG A 89 6.19 4.87 2.19
N VAL A 90 6.37 5.93 2.97
CA VAL A 90 6.71 5.86 4.39
C VAL A 90 5.63 6.55 5.21
N PHE A 91 5.22 5.90 6.30
CA PHE A 91 4.34 6.43 7.32
C PHE A 91 5.09 6.41 8.66
N LYS A 92 5.57 7.57 9.08
CA LYS A 92 6.34 7.73 10.32
C LYS A 92 5.42 7.63 11.55
N ASN A 93 5.92 7.03 12.62
CA ASN A 93 5.27 7.09 13.91
C ASN A 93 5.22 8.56 14.38
N SER A 94 4.00 9.10 14.46
CA SER A 94 3.71 10.49 14.81
C SER A 94 2.75 10.56 16.01
N GLU A 95 2.91 9.64 16.96
CA GLU A 95 2.12 9.61 18.20
C GLU A 95 2.30 10.88 19.06
N ASP A 96 3.45 11.54 18.98
CA ASP A 96 3.71 12.86 19.56
C ASP A 96 2.84 13.97 18.98
N LEU A 97 2.36 13.81 17.73
CA LEU A 97 1.37 14.67 17.09
C LEU A 97 -0.08 14.16 17.30
N GLY A 98 -0.28 13.16 18.16
CA GLY A 98 -1.57 12.55 18.44
C GLY A 98 -2.08 11.59 17.35
N VAL A 99 -1.22 11.20 16.40
CA VAL A 99 -1.59 10.28 15.31
C VAL A 99 -1.38 8.84 15.75
N ALA A 100 -2.46 8.05 15.74
CA ALA A 100 -2.40 6.66 16.16
C ALA A 100 -1.46 5.82 15.28
N TYR A 101 -0.62 4.99 15.93
CA TYR A 101 0.34 4.11 15.28
C TYR A 101 0.20 2.65 15.76
N PRO A 102 0.29 1.65 14.88
CA PRO A 102 0.25 0.24 15.26
C PRO A 102 1.56 -0.15 15.95
N LYS A 103 1.64 -0.13 17.27
CA LYS A 103 2.83 -0.68 17.97
C LYS A 103 2.49 -1.81 18.95
N ASN A 104 1.28 -1.78 19.49
CA ASN A 104 0.88 -2.66 20.59
C ASN A 104 -0.10 -3.76 20.17
N GLN A 105 -0.40 -3.90 18.87
CA GLN A 105 -1.38 -4.88 18.39
C GLN A 105 -0.74 -5.82 17.38
N ALA A 106 -0.74 -7.12 17.71
CA ALA A 106 -0.28 -8.15 16.79
C ALA A 106 -1.17 -8.22 15.53
N MET A 107 -0.51 -8.34 14.38
CA MET A 107 -1.15 -8.32 13.06
C MET A 107 -1.03 -9.68 12.36
N ARG A 108 -1.93 -9.95 11.41
CA ARG A 108 -1.87 -11.08 10.49
C ARG A 108 -1.73 -10.59 9.06
N ILE A 109 -1.05 -11.38 8.24
CA ILE A 109 -0.96 -11.17 6.80
C ILE A 109 -2.10 -11.95 6.15
N TYR A 110 -2.81 -11.28 5.24
CA TYR A 110 -3.91 -11.81 4.45
C TYR A 110 -3.66 -11.47 2.98
N SER A 111 -4.03 -12.38 2.09
CA SER A 111 -4.05 -12.13 0.65
C SER A 111 -5.41 -12.55 0.11
N SER A 112 -5.99 -11.74 -0.78
CA SER A 112 -7.26 -12.04 -1.42
C SER A 112 -7.35 -11.45 -2.83
N LEU A 113 -8.19 -12.08 -3.65
CA LEU A 113 -8.61 -11.57 -4.96
C LEU A 113 -10.13 -11.43 -4.91
N TRP A 114 -10.65 -10.22 -5.16
CA TRP A 114 -12.08 -9.96 -5.01
C TRP A 114 -12.57 -8.85 -5.96
N ASN A 115 -13.89 -8.79 -6.14
CA ASN A 115 -14.55 -7.77 -6.97
C ASN A 115 -14.77 -6.46 -6.19
N ALA A 116 -14.17 -5.37 -6.67
CA ALA A 116 -14.22 -4.04 -6.06
C ALA A 116 -14.82 -2.97 -7.00
N ASP A 117 -15.80 -3.36 -7.82
CA ASP A 117 -16.47 -2.54 -8.86
C ASP A 117 -16.99 -1.17 -8.42
N ASN A 118 -17.24 -0.97 -7.12
CA ASN A 118 -17.74 0.29 -6.59
C ASN A 118 -16.67 1.38 -6.51
N TRP A 119 -15.38 1.06 -6.52
CA TRP A 119 -14.32 2.07 -6.43
C TRP A 119 -13.04 1.76 -7.21
N ALA A 120 -12.74 0.49 -7.48
CA ALA A 120 -11.43 0.06 -7.98
C ALA A 120 -11.00 0.70 -9.30
N THR A 121 -11.92 0.81 -10.25
CA THR A 121 -11.58 1.18 -11.62
C THR A 121 -12.26 2.48 -12.01
N ARG A 122 -11.46 3.55 -12.19
CA ARG A 122 -11.94 4.93 -12.43
C ARG A 122 -13.01 5.37 -11.42
N GLY A 123 -12.76 5.16 -10.14
CA GLY A 123 -13.73 5.48 -9.08
C GLY A 123 -15.02 4.66 -9.16
N GLY A 124 -14.97 3.47 -9.76
CA GLY A 124 -16.11 2.57 -9.93
C GLY A 124 -16.90 2.73 -11.23
N ALA A 125 -16.46 3.61 -12.14
CA ALA A 125 -17.12 3.82 -13.43
C ALA A 125 -17.01 2.62 -14.38
N VAL A 126 -15.96 1.79 -14.25
CA VAL A 126 -15.78 0.59 -15.07
C VAL A 126 -16.04 -0.65 -14.23
N LYS A 127 -16.96 -1.50 -14.69
CA LYS A 127 -17.38 -2.74 -14.01
C LYS A 127 -16.67 -3.97 -14.56
N ILE A 128 -16.55 -5.00 -13.72
CA ILE A 128 -15.94 -6.27 -14.07
C ILE A 128 -16.74 -6.97 -15.19
N ASP A 129 -16.02 -7.45 -16.19
CA ASP A 129 -16.58 -8.26 -17.26
C ASP A 129 -16.39 -9.75 -16.93
N TRP A 130 -17.42 -10.36 -16.35
CA TRP A 130 -17.39 -11.76 -15.93
C TRP A 130 -17.15 -12.75 -17.08
N SER A 131 -17.37 -12.35 -18.34
CA SER A 131 -17.01 -13.19 -19.51
C SER A 131 -15.51 -13.43 -19.64
N LYS A 132 -14.67 -12.68 -18.91
CA LYS A 132 -13.20 -12.82 -18.88
C LYS A 132 -12.70 -13.68 -17.72
N SER A 133 -13.60 -14.28 -16.94
CA SER A 133 -13.29 -15.26 -15.91
C SER A 133 -12.59 -16.50 -16.51
N PRO A 134 -11.65 -17.16 -15.78
CA PRO A 134 -11.20 -16.86 -14.42
C PRO A 134 -10.22 -15.68 -14.34
N PHE A 135 -10.34 -14.92 -13.25
CA PHE A 135 -9.33 -13.93 -12.86
C PHE A 135 -8.31 -14.59 -11.95
N VAL A 136 -7.03 -14.47 -12.28
CA VAL A 136 -5.95 -15.18 -11.58
C VAL A 136 -4.93 -14.18 -11.07
N ALA A 137 -4.53 -14.33 -9.81
CA ALA A 137 -3.39 -13.67 -9.20
C ALA A 137 -2.44 -14.75 -8.67
N SER A 138 -1.18 -14.67 -9.06
CA SER A 138 -0.15 -15.63 -8.67
C SER A 138 0.74 -15.02 -7.59
N TYR A 139 1.04 -15.79 -6.55
CA TYR A 139 1.90 -15.37 -5.45
C TYR A 139 2.99 -16.42 -5.23
N GLY A 140 4.21 -15.99 -4.92
CA GLY A 140 5.35 -16.86 -4.68
C GLY A 140 6.40 -16.17 -3.80
N ASN A 141 7.43 -16.90 -3.40
CA ASN A 141 8.57 -16.40 -2.63
C ASN A 141 8.18 -15.64 -1.35
N PHE A 142 7.21 -16.18 -0.60
CA PHE A 142 6.77 -15.59 0.65
C PHE A 142 7.89 -15.57 1.69
N LYS A 143 8.24 -14.37 2.15
CA LYS A 143 9.22 -14.15 3.21
C LYS A 143 8.60 -13.31 4.31
N ALA A 144 8.63 -13.81 5.54
CA ALA A 144 8.17 -13.09 6.72
C ALA A 144 9.25 -13.15 7.79
N GLU A 145 9.86 -12.01 8.08
CA GLU A 145 10.76 -11.83 9.21
C GLU A 145 9.99 -11.09 10.30
N THR A 146 9.89 -11.69 11.48
CA THR A 146 9.13 -11.11 12.59
C THR A 146 10.02 -10.98 13.82
N CYS A 147 9.80 -9.89 14.56
CA CYS A 147 10.26 -9.75 15.92
C CYS A 147 9.16 -10.33 16.82
N SER A 148 9.41 -11.49 17.45
CA SER A 148 8.49 -12.05 18.45
C SER A 148 8.88 -11.56 19.84
N ALA A 149 7.90 -11.40 20.73
CA ALA A 149 8.12 -10.90 22.10
C ALA A 149 9.09 -11.75 22.95
N SER A 150 9.43 -12.97 22.49
CA SER A 150 10.40 -13.88 23.12
C SER A 150 11.82 -13.76 22.58
N SER A 151 12.06 -12.96 21.53
CA SER A 151 13.36 -12.73 20.91
C SER A 151 13.87 -11.33 21.21
N ASP A 152 15.17 -11.19 21.45
CA ASP A 152 15.81 -9.90 21.66
C ASP A 152 15.86 -9.16 20.32
N CYS A 153 14.86 -8.32 20.04
CA CYS A 153 14.74 -7.66 18.73
C CYS A 153 15.76 -6.53 18.52
N SER A 154 16.60 -6.27 19.53
CA SER A 154 17.72 -5.35 19.50
C SER A 154 18.82 -5.74 18.49
N VAL A 155 18.95 -7.04 18.16
CA VAL A 155 19.93 -7.53 17.16
C VAL A 155 19.50 -7.37 15.70
N ASN A 156 18.22 -7.05 15.44
CA ASN A 156 17.74 -6.85 14.07
C ASN A 156 17.93 -5.38 13.64
N SER A 157 18.92 -5.13 12.79
CA SER A 157 19.27 -3.78 12.30
C SER A 157 18.08 -3.03 11.69
N TRP A 158 17.12 -3.74 11.08
CA TRP A 158 15.91 -3.13 10.50
C TRP A 158 14.85 -2.72 11.55
N TYR A 159 14.83 -3.35 12.72
CA TYR A 159 13.83 -3.08 13.78
C TYR A 159 14.12 -1.75 14.48
N GLY A 160 15.39 -1.38 14.60
CA GLY A 160 15.85 -0.10 15.15
C GLY A 160 16.09 1.00 14.09
N ALA A 161 15.90 0.73 12.81
CA ALA A 161 16.17 1.69 11.75
C ALA A 161 15.15 2.85 11.76
N GLU A 162 15.62 4.04 12.13
CA GLU A 162 14.83 5.26 12.27
C GLU A 162 14.68 6.06 10.98
N ALA A 163 15.72 6.09 10.15
CA ALA A 163 15.79 6.93 8.97
C ALA A 163 15.96 6.10 7.71
N LEU A 164 15.25 6.49 6.64
CA LEU A 164 15.64 6.09 5.30
C LEU A 164 17.05 6.63 5.02
N GLU A 165 17.90 5.79 4.46
CA GLU A 165 19.19 6.23 3.95
C GLU A 165 18.98 7.32 2.88
N SER A 166 19.96 8.22 2.69
CA SER A 166 19.84 9.32 1.71
C SER A 166 19.44 8.83 0.31
N SER A 167 19.99 7.69 -0.11
CA SER A 167 19.64 7.04 -1.38
C SER A 167 18.21 6.51 -1.45
N GLU A 168 17.63 6.06 -0.33
CA GLU A 168 16.23 5.61 -0.25
C GLU A 168 15.27 6.79 -0.29
N GLN A 169 15.65 7.92 0.33
CA GLN A 169 14.87 9.16 0.27
C GLN A 169 14.77 9.69 -1.16
N GLN A 170 15.89 9.73 -1.90
CA GLN A 170 15.91 10.15 -3.30
C GLN A 170 15.03 9.25 -4.18
N LYS A 171 15.06 7.93 -3.95
CA LYS A 171 14.17 7.00 -4.65
C LYS A 171 12.70 7.25 -4.34
N LEU A 172 12.37 7.47 -3.06
CA LEU A 172 11.01 7.78 -2.64
C LEU A 172 10.51 9.08 -3.30
N GLU A 173 11.33 10.13 -3.31
CA GLU A 173 11.03 11.39 -3.98
C GLU A 173 10.82 11.20 -5.48
N TRP A 174 11.71 10.48 -6.16
CA TRP A 174 11.56 10.16 -7.58
C TRP A 174 10.26 9.41 -7.87
N VAL A 175 9.90 8.40 -7.06
CA VAL A 175 8.62 7.68 -7.21
C VAL A 175 7.43 8.63 -7.02
N ARG A 176 7.51 9.51 -6.01
CA ARG A 176 6.46 10.49 -5.72
C ARG A 176 6.26 11.49 -6.85
N GLU A 177 7.34 12.01 -7.41
CA GLU A 177 7.30 13.01 -8.48
C GLU A 177 6.82 12.44 -9.81
N ASN A 178 7.24 11.21 -10.15
CA ASN A 178 7.01 10.66 -11.47
C ASN A 178 5.76 9.77 -11.57
N TYR A 179 5.32 9.18 -10.45
CA TYR A 179 4.28 8.14 -10.49
C TYR A 179 3.10 8.38 -9.56
N MET A 180 3.14 9.33 -8.63
CA MET A 180 2.01 9.55 -7.72
C MET A 180 0.83 10.23 -8.43
N ILE A 181 -0.34 9.64 -8.28
CA ILE A 181 -1.60 10.08 -8.89
C ILE A 181 -2.50 10.77 -7.86
N TYR A 182 -2.46 10.27 -6.63
CA TYR A 182 -3.31 10.76 -5.54
C TYR A 182 -2.53 10.75 -4.23
N ASN A 183 -2.66 11.85 -3.47
CA ASN A 183 -2.15 11.97 -2.12
C ASN A 183 -3.20 12.59 -1.23
N TYR A 184 -3.64 11.87 -0.19
CA TYR A 184 -4.58 12.41 0.79
C TYR A 184 -4.07 13.69 1.47
N CYS A 185 -2.75 13.85 1.64
CA CYS A 185 -2.14 15.04 2.25
C CYS A 185 -2.24 16.33 1.42
N SER A 186 -2.64 16.24 0.15
CA SER A 186 -2.88 17.41 -0.71
C SER A 186 -4.34 17.52 -1.18
N ASP A 187 -5.22 16.65 -0.68
CA ASP A 187 -6.64 16.64 -1.03
C ASP A 187 -7.44 17.62 -0.16
N SER A 188 -7.41 18.90 -0.55
CA SER A 188 -8.13 19.97 0.16
C SER A 188 -9.66 19.81 0.13
N LYS A 189 -10.20 19.10 -0.88
CA LYS A 189 -11.64 18.80 -0.96
C LYS A 189 -12.06 17.83 0.13
N ARG A 190 -11.22 16.83 0.41
CA ARG A 190 -11.46 15.85 1.46
C ARG A 190 -11.15 16.38 2.87
N PHE A 191 -10.18 17.27 2.98
CA PHE A 191 -9.72 17.85 4.25
C PHE A 191 -9.88 19.38 4.27
N PRO A 192 -11.13 19.91 4.20
CA PRO A 192 -11.36 21.36 4.15
C PRO A 192 -11.01 22.09 5.45
N GLN A 193 -10.87 21.36 6.56
CA GLN A 193 -10.56 21.89 7.89
C GLN A 193 -9.07 21.75 8.26
N GLY A 194 -8.22 21.45 7.29
CA GLY A 194 -6.79 21.20 7.48
C GLY A 194 -6.42 19.74 7.32
N PHE A 195 -5.19 19.52 6.88
CA PHE A 195 -4.67 18.18 6.61
C PHE A 195 -4.36 17.41 7.89
N PRO A 196 -4.35 16.07 7.85
CA PRO A 196 -3.90 15.26 8.97
C PRO A 196 -2.50 15.66 9.47
N ALA A 197 -2.28 15.64 10.79
CA ALA A 197 -1.07 16.19 11.41
C ALA A 197 0.23 15.52 10.91
N GLU A 198 0.18 14.23 10.60
CA GLU A 198 1.30 13.47 10.05
C GLU A 198 1.73 13.91 8.64
N CYS A 199 0.93 14.71 7.94
CA CYS A 199 1.29 15.21 6.61
C CYS A 199 2.42 16.24 6.62
N THR A 200 2.84 16.70 7.80
CA THR A 200 3.95 17.66 7.98
C THR A 200 5.32 17.00 8.20
N ARG A 201 5.37 15.66 8.21
CA ARG A 201 6.53 14.83 8.55
C ARG A 201 7.30 14.28 7.34
#